data_AF-A0A6L7LGN1-F1
#
_entry.id   AF-A0A6L7LGN1-F1
#
_cell.length_a   1.000
_cell.length_b   1.000
_cell.length_c   1.000
_cell.angle_alpha   90.00
_cell.angle_beta   90.00
_cell.angle_gamma   90.00
#
_symmetry.space_group_name_H-M   'P 1'
#
loop_
_entity.id
_entity.type
_entity.pdbx_description
1 polymer ?
#
loop_
_entity_poly.entity_id
_entity_poly.type
_entity_poly.pdbx_seq_one_letter_code
_entity_poly.pdbx_strand_id
1 'polypeptide(L)' 'TTLYSGSCEGRIVSEPRGENGFGYDPVFLFPDTGLTMAELSSERKNSVSHRAEAARKAACSLRDDLCQSNRYQ' A
#
# COMPACT_ATOMS: atom_id res chain seq x y z
N THR A 1 -1.68 -13.58 17.60
CA THR A 1 -1.09 -12.68 16.60
C THR A 1 -1.87 -12.80 15.32
N THR A 2 -2.44 -11.70 14.82
CA THR A 2 -3.21 -11.65 13.56
C THR A 2 -2.36 -11.00 12.47
N LEU A 3 -2.35 -11.58 11.27
CA LEU A 3 -1.53 -11.12 10.14
C LEU A 3 -2.41 -10.52 9.03
N TYR A 4 -1.94 -9.41 8.44
CA TYR A 4 -2.63 -8.73 7.35
C TYR A 4 -1.67 -8.54 6.17
N SER A 5 -2.18 -8.83 4.97
CA SER A 5 -1.46 -8.62 3.71
C SER A 5 -2.26 -7.75 2.76
N GLY A 6 -1.51 -7.08 1.88
CA GLY A 6 -2.03 -6.35 0.74
C GLY A 6 -1.15 -6.66 -0.46
N SER A 7 -1.68 -6.46 -1.65
CA SER A 7 -0.98 -6.74 -2.90
C SER A 7 -1.21 -5.61 -3.89
N CYS A 8 -0.17 -5.25 -4.62
CA CYS A 8 -0.32 -4.39 -5.79
C CYS A 8 0.12 -5.19 -7.00
N GLU A 9 -0.82 -5.39 -7.91
CA GLU A 9 -0.49 -5.92 -9.23
C GLU A 9 0.09 -4.80 -10.09
N GLY A 10 1.05 -5.17 -10.93
CA GLY A 10 1.77 -4.23 -11.76
C GLY A 10 2.65 -4.94 -12.76
N ARG A 11 3.43 -4.17 -13.50
CA ARG A 11 4.33 -4.68 -14.53
C ARG A 11 5.72 -4.13 -14.31
N ILE A 12 6.74 -4.88 -14.71
CA ILE A 12 8.12 -4.38 -14.70
C ILE A 12 8.38 -3.71 -16.05
N VAL A 13 8.83 -2.46 -16.02
CA VAL A 13 9.26 -1.74 -17.23
C VAL A 13 10.75 -1.90 -17.47
N SER A 14 11.16 -1.78 -18.73
CA SER A 14 12.56 -1.98 -19.15
C SER A 14 13.49 -0.85 -18.70
N GLU A 15 12.97 0.37 -18.56
CA GLU A 15 13.74 1.55 -18.17
C GLU A 15 13.20 2.12 -16.86
N PRO A 16 14.08 2.41 -15.87
CA PRO A 16 13.67 3.02 -14.62
C PRO A 16 13.19 4.46 -14.86
N ARG A 17 12.05 4.83 -14.26
CA ARG A 17 11.47 6.18 -14.34
C ARG A 17 11.08 6.69 -12.97
N GLY A 18 11.22 8.00 -12.75
CA GLY A 18 10.89 8.67 -11.49
C GLY A 18 12.03 8.68 -10.47
N GLU A 19 12.00 9.65 -9.56
CA GLU A 19 13.05 9.90 -8.57
C GLU A 19 12.59 9.61 -7.12
N ASN A 20 11.30 9.34 -6.92
CA ASN A 20 10.75 9.13 -5.58
C ASN A 20 10.76 7.65 -5.17
N GLY A 21 10.53 7.39 -3.88
CA GLY A 21 10.42 6.02 -3.37
C GLY A 21 11.77 5.37 -3.09
N PHE A 22 11.82 4.05 -3.14
CA PHE A 22 12.99 3.24 -2.82
C PHE A 22 12.96 1.86 -3.50
N GLY A 23 14.11 1.21 -3.64
CA GLY A 23 14.19 -0.15 -4.17
C GLY A 23 13.71 -0.25 -5.63
N TYR A 24 12.72 -1.10 -5.88
CA TYR A 24 12.20 -1.39 -7.23
C TYR A 24 11.14 -0.40 -7.73
N ASP A 25 10.85 0.66 -6.97
CA ASP A 25 9.83 1.63 -7.35
C ASP A 25 10.04 2.25 -8.74
N PRO A 26 11.28 2.55 -9.20
CA PRO A 26 11.52 3.11 -10.53
C PRO A 26 11.16 2.17 -11.68
N VAL A 27 11.11 0.86 -11.45
CA VAL A 27 10.82 -0.15 -12.49
C VAL A 27 9.45 -0.78 -12.35
N PHE A 28 8.74 -0.51 -11.26
CA PHE A 28 7.42 -1.09 -10.98
C PHE A 28 6.31 -0.17 -11.49
N LEU A 29 5.67 -0.55 -12.60
CA LEU A 29 4.55 0.15 -13.22
C LEU A 29 3.23 -0.16 -12.53
N PHE A 30 2.53 0.89 -12.11
CA PHE A 30 1.16 0.77 -11.62
C PHE A 30 0.17 0.82 -12.81
N PRO A 31 -0.64 -0.24 -13.03
CA PRO A 31 -1.36 -0.45 -14.28
C PRO A 31 -2.45 0.60 -14.52
N ASP A 32 -3.07 1.11 -13.46
CA ASP A 32 -4.18 2.07 -13.57
C ASP A 32 -3.72 3.51 -13.88
N THR A 33 -2.44 3.81 -13.71
CA THR A 33 -1.90 5.17 -13.92
C THR A 33 -0.90 5.24 -15.06
N GLY A 34 -0.34 4.11 -15.50
CA GLY A 34 0.77 4.10 -16.48
C GLY A 34 2.07 4.71 -15.94
N LEU A 35 2.12 5.01 -14.64
CA LEU A 35 3.26 5.60 -13.95
C LEU A 35 3.97 4.53 -13.12
N THR A 36 5.28 4.66 -12.99
CA THR A 36 6.03 3.84 -12.03
C THR A 36 5.74 4.29 -10.60
N MET A 37 6.01 3.43 -9.63
CA MET A 37 5.85 3.77 -8.21
C MET A 37 6.74 4.95 -7.77
N ALA A 38 7.85 5.18 -8.48
CA ALA A 38 8.74 6.32 -8.25
C ALA A 38 8.27 7.62 -8.92
N GLU A 39 7.38 7.53 -9.92
CA GLU A 39 6.71 8.69 -10.54
C GLU A 39 5.47 9.13 -9.75
N LEU A 40 4.90 8.25 -8.91
CA LEU A 40 3.78 8.59 -8.04
C LEU A 40 4.21 9.53 -6.91
N SER A 41 3.36 10.51 -6.60
CA SER A 41 3.53 11.31 -5.38
C SER A 41 3.47 10.42 -4.15
N SER A 42 4.20 10.78 -3.09
CA SER A 42 4.20 10.05 -1.81
C SER A 42 2.79 9.84 -1.26
N GLU A 43 1.92 10.84 -1.40
CA GLU A 43 0.52 10.77 -0.97
C GLU A 43 -0.27 9.72 -1.78
N ARG A 44 -0.13 9.73 -3.11
CA ARG A 44 -0.81 8.76 -3.96
C ARG A 44 -0.30 7.35 -3.67
N LYS A 45 1.02 7.16 -3.58
CA LYS A 45 1.66 5.88 -3.24
C LYS A 45 1.18 5.34 -1.88
N ASN A 46 1.08 6.21 -0.87
CA ASN A 46 0.57 5.85 0.45
C ASN A 46 -0.92 5.51 0.45
N SER A 47 -1.68 5.92 -0.56
CA SER A 47 -3.08 5.56 -0.70
C SER A 47 -3.30 4.22 -1.43
N VAL A 48 -2.48 3.92 -2.45
CA VAL A 48 -2.69 2.78 -3.36
C VAL A 48 -1.75 1.59 -3.15
N SER A 49 -0.70 1.72 -2.35
CA SER A 49 0.29 0.64 -2.18
C SER A 49 -0.22 -0.56 -1.37
N HIS A 50 0.46 -1.70 -1.55
CA HIS A 50 0.20 -2.95 -0.83
C HIS A 50 0.25 -2.76 0.69
N ARG A 51 1.16 -1.90 1.15
CA ARG A 51 1.27 -1.52 2.56
C ARG A 51 0.04 -0.78 3.05
N ALA A 52 -0.48 0.14 2.25
CA ALA A 52 -1.69 0.90 2.57
C ALA A 52 -2.90 -0.02 2.72
N GLU A 53 -3.05 -0.99 1.82
CA GLU A 53 -4.11 -1.99 1.89
C GLU A 53 -4.00 -2.86 3.16
N ALA A 54 -2.80 -3.40 3.44
CA ALA A 54 -2.55 -4.20 4.64
C ALA A 54 -2.83 -3.39 5.92
N ALA A 55 -2.36 -2.14 5.98
CA ALA A 55 -2.55 -1.25 7.11
C ALA A 55 -4.04 -0.91 7.33
N ARG A 56 -4.82 -0.68 6.26
CA ARG A 56 -6.27 -0.47 6.36
C ARG A 56 -6.99 -1.69 6.95
N LYS A 57 -6.65 -2.90 6.50
CA LYS A 57 -7.22 -4.14 7.04
C LYS A 57 -6.90 -4.30 8.53
N ALA A 58 -5.63 -4.06 8.89
CA ALA A 58 -5.19 -4.11 10.28
C ALA A 58 -5.91 -3.08 11.16
N ALA A 59 -6.02 -1.83 10.70
CA ALA A 59 -6.69 -0.76 11.42
C ALA A 59 -8.19 -1.02 11.61
N CYS A 60 -8.86 -1.62 10.62
CA CYS A 60 -10.26 -2.00 10.74
C CYS A 60 -10.46 -3.02 11.86
N SER A 61 -9.68 -4.10 11.87
CA SER A 61 -9.76 -5.11 12.92
C SER A 61 -9.43 -4.56 14.30
N LEU A 62 -8.37 -3.74 14.42
CA LEU A 62 -8.02 -3.14 15.71
C LEU A 62 -9.16 -2.29 16.25
N ARG A 63 -9.84 -1.53 15.40
CA ARG A 63 -11.00 -0.73 15.80
C ARG A 63 -12.15 -1.62 16.26
N ASP A 64 -12.42 -2.69 15.55
CA ASP A 64 -13.51 -3.62 15.89
C ASP A 64 -13.22 -4.32 17.23
N ASP A 65 -11.98 -4.75 17.46
CA ASP A 65 -11.52 -5.35 18.71
C ASP A 65 -11.65 -4.37 19.89
N LEU A 66 -11.20 -3.12 19.71
CA LEU A 66 -11.33 -2.06 20.72
C LEU A 66 -12.79 -1.72 21.03
N CYS A 67 -13.67 -1.73 20.04
CA CYS A 67 -15.10 -1.50 20.23
C CYS A 67 -15.82 -2.67 20.93
N GLN A 68 -15.28 -3.88 20.88
CA GLN A 68 -15.81 -5.03 21.61
C GLN A 68 -15.30 -5.05 23.05
N SER A 69 -14.02 -4.75 23.29
CA SER A 69 -13.47 -4.69 24.65
C SER A 69 -14.14 -3.62 25.51
N ASN A 70 -14.48 -2.48 24.91
CA ASN A 70 -15.14 -1.37 25.61
C ASN A 70 -16.64 -1.58 25.85
N ARG A 71 -17.23 -2.66 25.32
CA ARG A 71 -18.65 -3.03 25.52
C ARG A 71 -18.88 -4.05 26.64
N TYR A 72 -17.80 -4.67 27.14
CA TYR A 72 -17.84 -5.62 28.26
C TYR A 72 -17.26 -5.03 29.56
N GLN A 73 -16.94 -3.74 29.57
CA GLN A 73 -16.68 -2.91 30.75
C GLN A 73 -17.88 -1.98 30.99
#